data_AF-A0A7S1Q205-F1
#
_entry.id   AF-A0A7S1Q205-F1
#
_cell.length_a   1.000
_cell.length_b   1.000
_cell.length_c   1.000
_cell.angle_alpha   90.00
_cell.angle_beta   90.00
_cell.angle_gamma   90.00
#
_symmetry.space_group_name_H-M   'P 1'
#
loop_
_entity.id
_entity.type
_entity.pdbx_description
1 polymer ?
#
loop_
_entity_poly.entity_id
_entity_poly.type
_entity_poly.pdbx_seq_one_letter_code
_entity_poly.pdbx_strand_id
1 'polypeptide(L)'
;SGGSYGVLVCPPRRMLIRVTRCTISDAAVGILLDGPSCPRVDSCTIRNCRLAGVVAGGCGRCSSVGGNTVAACLGHGIVAEASSAARVHGNTITGCAAGAALVCGSARPVFDANTLDAPGGGRAA
;
A
#
# COMPACT_ATOMS: atom_id res chain seq x y z
N SER A 1 -20.74 2.97 6.36
CA SER A 1 -20.33 1.65 5.83
C SER A 1 -18.83 1.48 6.08
N GLY A 2 -18.46 0.84 7.20
CA GLY A 2 -17.06 0.73 7.63
C GLY A 2 -16.23 -0.05 6.61
N GLY A 3 -15.23 0.60 6.01
CA GLY A 3 -14.27 -0.08 5.16
C GLY A 3 -13.44 -1.04 5.99
N SER A 4 -13.45 -2.33 5.66
CA SER A 4 -12.62 -3.33 6.33
C SER A 4 -11.16 -3.14 5.94
N TYR A 5 -10.31 -2.90 6.94
CA TYR A 5 -8.86 -2.92 6.80
C TYR A 5 -8.35 -4.30 7.18
N GLY A 6 -7.43 -4.87 6.41
CA GLY A 6 -6.71 -6.06 6.85
C GLY A 6 -5.80 -5.73 8.04
N VAL A 7 -5.02 -4.65 7.90
CA VAL A 7 -4.20 -4.07 8.98
C VAL A 7 -4.34 -2.55 8.95
N LEU A 8 -4.67 -1.95 10.09
CA LEU A 8 -4.62 -0.50 10.30
C LEU A 8 -3.43 -0.17 11.20
N VAL A 9 -2.53 0.66 10.71
CA VAL A 9 -1.36 1.15 11.44
C VAL A 9 -1.50 2.66 11.61
N CYS A 10 -1.95 3.10 12.78
CA CYS A 10 -2.08 4.52 13.14
C CYS A 10 -1.37 4.80 14.49
N PRO A 11 -0.04 4.65 14.58
CA PRO A 11 0.64 4.89 15.83
C PRO A 11 0.96 6.38 16.05
N PRO A 12 1.14 6.80 17.31
CA PRO A 12 1.68 8.11 17.62
C PRO A 12 3.10 8.29 17.05
N ARG A 13 3.55 9.56 16.97
CA ARG A 13 4.90 9.90 16.49
C ARG A 13 5.96 9.10 17.28
N ARG A 14 6.99 8.60 16.56
CA ARG A 14 8.17 7.89 17.12
C ARG A 14 7.94 6.46 17.61
N MET A 15 6.91 5.75 17.15
CA MET A 15 6.84 4.29 17.31
C MET A 15 7.25 3.57 16.03
N LEU A 16 8.04 2.50 16.20
CA LEU A 16 8.42 1.60 15.12
C LEU A 16 7.42 0.46 15.08
N ILE A 17 6.53 0.48 14.09
CA ILE A 17 5.65 -0.65 13.77
C ILE A 17 6.17 -1.34 12.52
N ARG A 18 6.22 -2.67 12.58
CA ARG A 18 6.63 -3.53 11.46
C ARG A 18 5.51 -4.50 11.13
N VAL A 19 5.09 -4.51 9.88
CA VAL A 19 4.24 -5.54 9.30
C VAL A 19 5.11 -6.32 8.34
N THR A 20 5.44 -7.57 8.66
CA THR A 20 6.42 -8.33 7.87
C THR A 20 6.01 -9.77 7.67
N ARG A 21 6.22 -10.31 6.46
CA ARG A 21 5.95 -11.72 6.12
C ARG A 21 4.50 -12.15 6.37
N CYS A 22 3.56 -11.22 6.24
CA CYS A 22 2.13 -11.49 6.38
C CYS A 22 1.48 -11.75 5.02
N THR A 23 0.40 -12.53 5.02
CA THR A 23 -0.54 -12.62 3.90
C THR A 23 -1.81 -11.86 4.28
N ILE A 24 -2.20 -10.88 3.46
CA ILE A 24 -3.42 -10.10 3.61
C ILE A 24 -4.24 -10.26 2.33
N SER A 25 -5.51 -10.64 2.44
CA SER A 25 -6.38 -10.75 1.27
C SER A 25 -7.82 -10.35 1.56
N ASP A 26 -8.56 -10.07 0.48
CA ASP A 26 -10.02 -9.94 0.48
C ASP A 26 -10.56 -8.81 1.40
N ALA A 27 -9.75 -7.78 1.64
CA ALA A 27 -10.09 -6.59 2.40
C ALA A 27 -10.52 -5.41 1.50
N ALA A 28 -11.16 -4.38 2.07
CA ALA A 28 -11.36 -3.14 1.31
C ALA A 28 -10.01 -2.46 1.04
N VAL A 29 -9.22 -2.29 2.10
CA VAL A 29 -7.81 -1.89 2.02
C VAL A 29 -6.98 -2.94 2.74
N GLY A 30 -5.95 -3.49 2.09
CA GLY A 30 -5.10 -4.50 2.71
C GLY A 30 -4.38 -3.94 3.94
N ILE A 31 -3.54 -2.93 3.72
CA ILE A 31 -2.83 -2.23 4.80
C ILE A 31 -3.05 -0.72 4.67
N LEU A 32 -3.55 -0.08 5.72
CA LEU A 32 -3.57 1.37 5.84
C LEU A 32 -2.49 1.82 6.83
N LEU A 33 -1.54 2.60 6.35
CA LEU A 33 -0.57 3.34 7.14
C LEU A 33 -1.06 4.78 7.24
N ASP A 34 -1.45 5.19 8.45
CA ASP A 34 -2.00 6.52 8.70
C ASP A 34 -1.18 7.30 9.73
N GLY A 35 -1.05 8.59 9.49
CA GLY A 35 -0.38 9.54 10.35
C GLY A 35 1.14 9.65 10.17
N PRO A 36 1.79 10.58 10.90
CA PRO A 36 3.19 11.00 10.71
C PRO A 36 4.22 10.02 11.26
N SER A 37 3.85 8.74 11.34
CA SER A 37 4.66 7.69 11.91
C SER A 37 5.71 7.17 10.92
N CYS A 38 6.55 6.21 11.37
CA CYS A 38 7.60 5.57 10.57
C CYS A 38 7.36 4.05 10.39
N PRO A 39 6.17 3.59 9.99
CA PRO A 39 5.90 2.17 9.83
C PRO A 39 6.73 1.56 8.70
N ARG A 40 7.02 0.28 8.85
CA ARG A 40 7.67 -0.52 7.81
C ARG A 40 6.79 -1.70 7.44
N VAL A 41 6.51 -1.84 6.15
CA VAL A 41 5.79 -2.97 5.57
C VAL A 41 6.76 -3.71 4.66
N ASP A 42 7.20 -4.89 5.06
CA ASP A 42 8.26 -5.62 4.36
C ASP A 42 7.91 -7.08 4.06
N SER A 43 8.14 -7.54 2.83
CA SER A 43 7.99 -8.96 2.46
C SER A 43 6.60 -9.54 2.70
N CYS A 44 5.55 -8.74 2.55
CA CYS A 44 4.16 -9.19 2.63
C CYS A 44 3.61 -9.62 1.26
N THR A 45 2.60 -10.48 1.28
CA THR A 45 1.75 -10.81 0.13
C THR A 45 0.37 -10.20 0.36
N ILE A 46 -0.05 -9.29 -0.53
CA ILE A 46 -1.29 -8.54 -0.41
C ILE A 46 -2.08 -8.72 -1.70
N ARG A 47 -3.31 -9.23 -1.61
CA ARG A 47 -4.07 -9.57 -2.83
C ARG A 47 -5.57 -9.39 -2.71
N ASN A 48 -6.26 -9.32 -3.85
CA ASN A 48 -7.72 -9.33 -3.93
C ASN A 48 -8.39 -8.21 -3.11
N CYS A 49 -7.71 -7.08 -2.91
CA CYS A 49 -8.27 -5.97 -2.13
C CYS A 49 -9.16 -5.09 -3.02
N ARG A 50 -10.26 -4.59 -2.48
CA ARG A 50 -11.29 -3.90 -3.27
C ARG A 50 -10.92 -2.46 -3.67
N LEU A 51 -10.23 -1.72 -2.80
CA LEU A 51 -9.88 -0.31 -3.02
C LEU A 51 -8.37 -0.10 -3.20
N ALA A 52 -7.58 -0.72 -2.33
CA ALA A 52 -6.12 -0.67 -2.44
C ALA A 52 -5.46 -1.85 -1.74
N GLY A 53 -4.30 -2.27 -2.25
CA GLY A 53 -3.44 -3.20 -1.52
C GLY A 53 -2.82 -2.52 -0.29
N VAL A 54 -2.09 -1.43 -0.51
CA VAL A 54 -1.50 -0.59 0.55
C VAL A 54 -1.88 0.87 0.34
N VAL A 55 -2.29 1.53 1.42
CA VAL A 55 -2.45 2.99 1.46
C VAL A 55 -1.42 3.57 2.43
N ALA A 56 -0.60 4.50 1.94
CA ALA A 56 0.30 5.30 2.76
C ALA A 56 -0.24 6.73 2.84
N GLY A 57 -1.03 7.00 3.88
CA GLY A 57 -1.63 8.30 4.17
C GLY A 57 -0.82 9.08 5.22
N GLY A 58 -0.34 10.27 4.86
CA GLY A 58 0.31 11.18 5.83
C GLY A 58 1.62 10.69 6.47
N CYS A 59 2.20 9.62 5.92
CA CYS A 59 3.42 8.97 6.41
C CYS A 59 4.67 9.85 6.27
N GLY A 60 5.59 9.76 7.24
CA GLY A 60 6.87 10.46 7.17
C GLY A 60 7.88 9.83 6.20
N ARG A 61 8.98 10.54 5.92
CA ARG A 61 10.10 10.07 5.08
C ARG A 61 10.80 8.79 5.59
N CYS A 62 10.58 8.46 6.85
CA CYS A 62 11.10 7.26 7.50
C CYS A 62 10.26 6.00 7.24
N SER A 63 9.04 6.15 6.71
CA SER A 63 8.17 5.02 6.39
C SER A 63 8.67 4.29 5.15
N SER A 64 8.60 2.96 5.19
CA SER A 64 9.01 2.11 4.06
C SER A 64 7.94 1.08 3.71
N VAL A 65 7.69 0.94 2.42
CA VAL A 65 6.91 -0.17 1.84
C VAL A 65 7.87 -0.91 0.91
N GLY A 66 8.46 -1.99 1.41
CA GLY A 66 9.63 -2.65 0.84
C GLY A 66 9.41 -4.11 0.47
N GLY A 67 9.81 -4.56 -0.71
CA GLY A 67 9.90 -6.01 -0.99
C GLY A 67 8.57 -6.76 -0.96
N ASN A 68 7.43 -6.09 -1.15
CA ASN A 68 6.11 -6.69 -1.06
C ASN A 68 5.63 -7.19 -2.44
N THR A 69 4.76 -8.20 -2.42
CA THR A 69 3.97 -8.61 -3.58
C THR A 69 2.55 -8.10 -3.40
N VAL A 70 2.10 -7.21 -4.29
CA VAL A 70 0.73 -6.69 -4.32
C VAL A 70 0.07 -7.12 -5.63
N ALA A 71 -1.03 -7.85 -5.56
CA ALA A 71 -1.63 -8.46 -6.74
C ALA A 71 -3.15 -8.37 -6.77
N ALA A 72 -3.74 -8.37 -7.98
CA ALA A 72 -5.16 -8.61 -8.20
C ALA A 72 -6.11 -7.73 -7.36
N CYS A 73 -5.72 -6.49 -7.05
CA CYS A 73 -6.61 -5.55 -6.37
C CYS A 73 -7.57 -4.90 -7.38
N LEU A 74 -8.84 -4.75 -7.03
CA LEU A 74 -9.83 -4.08 -7.90
C LEU A 74 -9.56 -2.57 -8.03
N GLY A 75 -8.93 -1.98 -7.02
CA GLY A 75 -8.42 -0.61 -7.10
C GLY A 75 -6.94 -0.56 -7.46
N HIS A 76 -6.19 0.28 -6.75
CA HIS A 76 -4.76 0.45 -7.00
C HIS A 76 -3.93 -0.52 -6.15
N GLY A 77 -2.73 -0.90 -6.61
CA GLY A 77 -1.82 -1.70 -5.78
C GLY A 77 -1.36 -0.91 -4.55
N ILE A 78 -0.68 0.21 -4.79
CA ILE A 78 -0.23 1.15 -3.74
C ILE A 78 -0.86 2.53 -3.98
N VAL A 79 -1.40 3.14 -2.93
CA VAL A 79 -1.85 4.53 -2.94
C VAL A 79 -0.99 5.33 -1.97
N ALA A 80 -0.39 6.42 -2.43
CA ALA A 80 0.26 7.41 -1.59
C ALA A 80 -0.56 8.70 -1.62
N GLU A 81 -1.02 9.14 -0.45
CA GLU A 81 -1.95 10.27 -0.33
C GLU A 81 -1.60 11.21 0.82
N ALA A 82 -2.38 12.28 0.96
CA ALA A 82 -2.16 13.38 1.91
C ALA A 82 -0.71 13.91 1.78
N SER A 83 0.03 14.02 2.87
CA SER A 83 1.43 14.48 2.89
C SER A 83 2.46 13.33 2.91
N SER A 84 2.06 12.14 2.47
CA SER A 84 2.92 10.95 2.52
C SER A 84 4.24 11.16 1.77
N ALA A 85 5.34 10.84 2.45
CA ALA A 85 6.69 10.88 1.90
C ALA A 85 7.39 9.51 2.01
N ALA A 86 6.60 8.42 2.03
CA ALA A 86 7.11 7.07 2.20
C ALA A 86 8.06 6.65 1.05
N ARG A 87 9.05 5.83 1.37
CA ARG A 87 9.86 5.14 0.37
C ARG A 87 9.16 3.84 -0.03
N VAL A 88 8.84 3.70 -1.31
CA VAL A 88 8.24 2.50 -1.89
C VAL A 88 9.31 1.82 -2.73
N HIS A 89 9.81 0.67 -2.31
CA HIS A 89 10.94 0.04 -3.00
C HIS A 89 10.91 -1.47 -3.11
N GLY A 90 11.50 -2.03 -4.18
CA GLY A 90 11.62 -3.48 -4.32
C GLY A 90 10.29 -4.23 -4.39
N ASN A 91 9.17 -3.55 -4.66
CA ASN A 91 7.85 -4.19 -4.68
C ASN A 91 7.54 -4.74 -6.07
N THR A 92 6.80 -5.84 -6.10
CA THR A 92 6.18 -6.38 -7.30
C THR A 92 4.69 -6.10 -7.23
N ILE A 93 4.19 -5.23 -8.11
CA ILE A 93 2.78 -4.85 -8.17
C ILE A 93 2.20 -5.27 -9.51
N THR A 94 1.22 -6.17 -9.47
CA THR A 94 0.70 -6.84 -10.68
C THR A 94 -0.83 -6.93 -10.70
N GLY A 95 -1.42 -6.87 -11.90
CA GLY A 95 -2.84 -7.21 -12.11
C GLY A 95 -3.85 -6.40 -11.28
N CYS A 96 -3.49 -5.19 -10.84
CA CYS A 96 -4.41 -4.28 -10.15
C CYS A 96 -5.23 -3.50 -11.19
N ALA A 97 -6.55 -3.45 -11.03
CA ALA A 97 -7.44 -3.03 -12.11
C ALA A 97 -7.45 -1.51 -12.34
N ALA A 98 -7.30 -0.69 -11.29
CA ALA A 98 -7.21 0.77 -11.45
C ALA A 98 -5.79 1.25 -11.78
N GLY A 99 -4.76 0.50 -11.37
CA GLY A 99 -3.36 0.80 -11.65
C GLY A 99 -2.41 0.23 -10.61
N ALA A 100 -1.12 0.12 -10.94
CA ALA A 100 -0.11 -0.36 -10.00
C ALA A 100 0.09 0.61 -8.83
N ALA A 101 0.18 1.92 -9.11
CA ALA A 101 0.34 2.93 -8.08
C ALA A 101 -0.46 4.20 -8.39
N LEU A 102 -1.00 4.83 -7.35
CA LEU A 102 -1.59 6.17 -7.38
C LEU A 102 -0.84 7.08 -6.42
N VAL A 103 -0.50 8.28 -6.89
CA VAL A 103 0.04 9.36 -6.05
C VAL A 103 -0.90 10.55 -6.18
N CYS A 104 -1.45 11.01 -5.06
CA CYS A 104 -2.43 12.10 -5.06
C CYS A 104 -2.26 13.04 -3.84
N GLY A 105 -2.97 14.17 -3.87
CA GLY A 105 -2.84 15.21 -2.83
C GLY A 105 -1.48 15.90 -2.88
N SER A 106 -0.84 16.05 -1.71
CA SER A 106 0.50 16.65 -1.58
C SER A 106 1.60 15.61 -1.35
N ALA A 107 1.30 14.34 -1.67
CA ALA A 107 2.20 13.23 -1.44
C ALA A 107 3.44 13.35 -2.33
N ARG A 108 4.60 13.02 -1.76
CA ARG A 108 5.90 13.01 -2.44
C ARG A 108 6.65 11.71 -2.11
N PRO A 109 6.07 10.54 -2.42
CA PRO A 109 6.77 9.28 -2.22
C PRO A 109 7.95 9.15 -3.17
N VAL A 110 8.91 8.30 -2.81
CA VAL A 110 10.00 7.90 -3.71
C VAL A 110 9.78 6.43 -4.09
N PHE A 111 9.63 6.17 -5.39
CA PHE A 111 9.59 4.83 -5.94
C PHE A 111 10.97 4.42 -6.44
N ASP A 112 11.49 3.30 -5.96
CA ASP A 112 12.84 2.83 -6.29
C ASP A 112 12.87 1.31 -6.49
N ALA A 113 13.45 0.83 -7.59
CA ALA A 113 13.59 -0.60 -7.89
C ALA A 113 12.28 -1.41 -7.75
N ASN A 114 11.15 -0.87 -8.22
CA ASN A 114 9.86 -1.59 -8.22
C ASN A 114 9.56 -2.19 -9.60
N THR A 115 8.93 -3.36 -9.61
CA THR A 115 8.27 -3.92 -10.79
C THR A 115 6.81 -3.50 -10.75
N LEU A 116 6.44 -2.57 -11.62
CA LEU A 116 5.08 -2.03 -11.73
C LEU A 116 4.50 -2.50 -13.05
N ASP A 117 3.68 -3.55 -12.98
CA ASP A 117 3.02 -4.12 -14.15
C ASP A 117 1.50 -4.06 -13.95
N ALA A 118 0.86 -3.10 -14.59
CA ALA A 118 -0.59 -3.07 -14.69
C ALA A 118 -0.95 -3.24 -16.17
N PRO A 119 -1.62 -4.35 -16.55
CA PRO A 119 -3.08 -4.36 -16.50
C PRO A 119 -3.76 -5.71 -16.19
N GLY A 120 -4.99 -5.61 -15.66
CA GLY A 120 -6.01 -6.66 -15.64
C GLY A 120 -7.40 -6.04 -15.69
N GLY A 121 -7.75 -5.42 -16.82
CA GLY A 121 -9.09 -4.88 -17.11
C GLY A 121 -10.17 -5.96 -17.32
N GLY A 122 -10.26 -6.96 -16.45
CA GLY A 122 -11.30 -8.00 -16.44
C GLY A 122 -11.19 -8.81 -15.16
N ARG A 123 -12.24 -8.98 -14.36
CA ARG A 123 -13.65 -9.20 -14.73
C ARG A 123 -14.59 -8.23 -14.03
N ALA A 124 -15.40 -7.56 -14.83
CA ALA A 124 -16.81 -7.46 -14.48
C ALA A 124 -17.37 -8.90 -14.45
N ALA A 125 -17.84 -9.33 -13.29
CA ALA A 125 -18.74 -10.46 -13.14
C ALA A 125 -19.77 -10.06 -12.09
#